data_AF-A0A167W3E7-F1
#
_entry.id   AF-A0A167W3E7-F1
#
_cell.length_a   1.000
_cell.length_b   1.000
_cell.length_c   1.000
_cell.angle_alpha   90.00
_cell.angle_beta   90.00
_cell.angle_gamma   90.00
#
_symmetry.space_group_name_H-M   'P 1'
#
loop_
_entity.id
_entity.type
_entity.pdbx_description
1 polymer ?
#
loop_
_entity_poly.entity_id
_entity_poly.type
_entity_poly.pdbx_seq_one_letter_code
_entity_poly.pdbx_strand_id
1 'polypeptide(L)'
;MKFPSLFYAVTLLMRVLQFASAVIVLGLAGLMLQKFDTSKSNLGRFSYTVCVAVFGMIAAPLTLLPRLNVLALTSVDLVMSLMWWAVFGLLFNFLGFPPDWVILTSNTDVFDDQYEELNTMTAFAFISAMLTLLSSIFDCFVDSRGEKRYDNEMARASRTGDMPKERDQAETSD
;
A
#
# COMPACT_ATOMS: atom_id res chain seq x y z
N MET A 1 0.85 -20.88 -24.82
CA MET A 1 1.74 -20.34 -23.77
C MET A 1 1.91 -18.83 -23.99
N LYS A 2 1.13 -18.00 -23.29
CA LYS A 2 1.25 -16.53 -23.33
C LYS A 2 0.57 -15.92 -22.09
N PHE A 3 1.05 -16.28 -20.90
CA PHE A 3 0.55 -15.76 -19.62
C PHE A 3 1.46 -14.75 -18.87
N PRO A 4 2.75 -14.51 -19.21
CA PRO A 4 3.57 -13.61 -18.38
C PRO A 4 3.19 -12.12 -18.51
N SER A 5 2.59 -11.70 -19.63
CA SER A 5 2.27 -10.29 -19.86
C SER A 5 1.06 -9.78 -19.06
N LEU A 6 0.05 -10.62 -18.84
CA LEU A 6 -1.17 -10.22 -18.12
C LEU A 6 -0.87 -9.97 -16.64
N PHE A 7 -0.12 -10.88 -16.01
CA PHE A 7 0.23 -10.76 -14.59
C PHE A 7 1.10 -9.52 -14.33
N TYR A 8 2.05 -9.25 -15.22
CA TYR A 8 2.88 -8.05 -15.16
C TYR A 8 2.06 -6.76 -15.36
N ALA A 9 1.10 -6.76 -16.28
CA ALA A 9 0.24 -5.61 -16.50
C ALA A 9 -0.67 -5.31 -15.30
N VAL A 10 -1.24 -6.34 -14.67
CA VAL A 10 -2.13 -6.19 -13.49
C VAL A 10 -1.34 -5.67 -12.28
N THR A 11 -0.16 -6.23 -12.02
CA THR A 11 0.71 -5.77 -10.93
C THR A 11 1.16 -4.33 -11.18
N LEU A 12 1.62 -4.01 -12.38
CA LEU A 12 1.98 -2.63 -12.76
C LEU A 12 0.81 -1.65 -12.57
N LEU A 13 -0.39 -2.02 -13.02
CA LEU A 13 -1.58 -1.18 -12.86
C LEU A 13 -1.91 -0.94 -11.38
N MET A 14 -1.85 -1.98 -10.54
CA MET A 14 -2.07 -1.83 -9.09
C MET A 14 -1.04 -0.89 -8.46
N ARG A 15 0.24 -0.97 -8.84
CA ARG A 15 1.29 -0.07 -8.32
C ARG A 15 1.06 1.39 -8.72
N VAL A 16 0.71 1.63 -9.98
CA VAL A 16 0.41 2.99 -10.47
C VAL A 16 -0.81 3.56 -9.73
N LEU A 17 -1.83 2.73 -9.49
CA LEU A 17 -3.04 3.15 -8.81
C LEU A 17 -2.78 3.44 -7.32
N GLN A 18 -1.94 2.64 -6.65
CA GLN A 18 -1.45 2.90 -5.28
C GLN A 18 -0.67 4.22 -5.19
N PHE A 19 0.21 4.48 -6.15
CA PHE A 19 0.97 5.74 -6.20
C PHE A 19 0.02 6.93 -6.40
N ALA A 20 -0.91 6.84 -7.35
CA ALA A 20 -1.88 7.89 -7.61
C ALA A 20 -2.75 8.19 -6.38
N SER A 21 -3.25 7.17 -5.69
CA SER A 21 -4.04 7.37 -4.47
C SER A 21 -3.21 8.00 -3.34
N ALA A 22 -1.94 7.59 -3.17
CA ALA A 22 -1.06 8.17 -2.17
C ALA A 22 -0.79 9.66 -2.42
N VAL A 23 -0.55 10.04 -3.69
CA VAL A 23 -0.33 11.44 -4.09
C VAL A 23 -1.58 12.29 -3.87
N ILE A 24 -2.77 11.77 -4.20
CA ILE A 24 -4.04 12.48 -4.00
C ILE A 24 -4.28 12.71 -2.50
N VAL A 25 -4.13 11.68 -1.66
CA VAL A 25 -4.32 11.82 -0.21
C VAL A 25 -3.28 12.76 0.39
N LEU A 26 -2.02 12.72 -0.06
CA LEU A 26 -0.98 13.65 0.40
C LEU A 26 -1.32 15.10 0.06
N GLY A 27 -1.77 15.36 -1.17
CA GLY A 27 -2.15 16.70 -1.62
C GLY A 27 -3.32 17.27 -0.82
N LEU A 28 -4.39 16.49 -0.67
CA LEU A 28 -5.58 16.91 0.07
C LEU A 28 -5.29 17.06 1.57
N ALA A 29 -4.52 16.16 2.18
CA ALA A 29 -4.13 16.26 3.59
C ALA A 29 -3.23 17.48 3.84
N GLY A 30 -2.34 17.82 2.91
CA GLY A 30 -1.50 19.02 2.97
C GLY A 30 -2.30 20.31 2.88
N LEU A 31 -3.32 20.37 2.01
CA LEU A 31 -4.23 21.50 1.92
C LEU A 31 -5.05 21.68 3.21
N MET A 32 -5.54 20.59 3.80
CA MET A 32 -6.24 20.65 5.09
C MET A 32 -5.35 21.13 6.22
N LEU A 33 -4.07 20.76 6.22
CA LEU A 33 -3.13 21.19 7.26
C LEU A 33 -2.96 22.71 7.30
N GLN A 34 -3.03 23.39 6.14
CA GLN A 34 -2.97 24.84 6.06
C GLN A 34 -4.29 25.52 6.49
N LYS A 35 -5.43 24.84 6.31
CA LYS A 35 -6.76 25.36 6.67
C LYS A 35 -7.04 25.24 8.19
N PHE A 36 -6.49 24.23 8.88
CA PHE A 36 -6.75 23.98 10.31
C PHE A 36 -5.66 24.59 11.23
N ASP A 37 -5.72 25.91 11.46
CA ASP A 37 -4.69 26.66 12.21
C ASP A 37 -4.87 26.71 13.75
N THR A 38 -5.82 26.00 14.36
CA THR A 38 -6.24 26.35 15.75
C THR A 38 -6.49 25.22 16.76
N SER A 39 -6.52 23.94 16.38
CA SER A 39 -6.74 22.85 17.35
C SER A 39 -5.64 21.78 17.33
N LYS A 40 -4.83 21.73 18.39
CA LYS A 40 -3.72 20.76 18.57
C LYS A 40 -4.13 19.29 18.37
N SER A 41 -5.37 18.95 18.66
CA SER A 41 -5.90 17.58 18.54
C SER A 41 -6.14 17.17 17.08
N ASN A 42 -6.63 18.10 16.24
CA ASN A 42 -6.88 17.82 14.83
C ASN A 42 -5.56 17.78 14.04
N LEU A 43 -4.59 18.63 14.42
CA LEU A 43 -3.29 18.72 13.78
C LEU A 43 -2.51 17.38 13.83
N GLY A 44 -2.58 16.66 14.96
CA GLY A 44 -1.92 15.37 15.10
C GLY A 44 -2.47 14.28 14.17
N ARG A 45 -3.78 14.32 13.87
CA ARG A 45 -4.44 13.33 13.02
C ARG A 45 -4.06 13.52 11.54
N PHE A 46 -4.10 14.77 11.06
CA PHE A 46 -3.70 15.10 9.70
C PHE A 46 -2.20 14.87 9.47
N SER A 47 -1.35 15.19 10.45
CA SER A 47 0.08 14.88 10.35
C SER A 47 0.36 13.38 10.22
N TYR A 48 -0.39 12.52 10.91
CA TYR A 48 -0.28 11.07 10.75
C TYR A 48 -0.64 10.64 9.32
N THR A 49 -1.76 11.14 8.78
CA THR A 49 -2.19 10.88 7.40
C THR A 49 -1.14 11.32 6.37
N VAL A 50 -0.54 12.49 6.57
CA VAL A 50 0.56 12.99 5.71
C VAL A 50 1.75 12.05 5.75
N CYS A 51 2.21 11.64 6.95
CA CYS A 51 3.33 10.71 7.08
C CYS A 51 3.07 9.39 6.35
N VAL A 52 1.89 8.79 6.55
CA VAL A 52 1.50 7.54 5.88
C VAL A 52 1.42 7.73 4.36
N ALA A 53 0.88 8.85 3.88
CA ALA A 53 0.80 9.14 2.46
C ALA A 53 2.18 9.32 1.82
N VAL A 54 3.13 9.96 2.50
CA VAL A 54 4.54 10.05 2.05
C VAL A 54 5.18 8.67 2.00
N PHE A 55 4.98 7.84 3.02
CA PHE A 55 5.50 6.46 3.00
C PHE A 55 4.89 5.65 1.84
N GLY A 56 3.60 5.80 1.55
CA GLY A 56 2.95 5.14 0.42
C GLY A 56 3.46 5.62 -0.94
N MET A 57 3.71 6.92 -1.06
CA MET A 57 4.29 7.51 -2.27
C MET A 57 5.71 6.98 -2.54
N ILE A 58 6.50 6.71 -1.50
CA ILE A 58 7.85 6.13 -1.62
C ILE A 58 7.80 4.61 -1.82
N ALA A 59 6.90 3.91 -1.13
CA ALA A 59 6.78 2.45 -1.19
C ALA A 59 6.31 1.93 -2.55
N ALA A 60 5.40 2.67 -3.22
CA ALA A 60 4.87 2.28 -4.53
C ALA A 60 5.95 2.13 -5.64
N PRO A 61 6.91 3.07 -5.82
CA PRO A 61 8.02 2.88 -6.75
C PRO A 61 9.11 1.94 -6.21
N LEU A 62 9.32 1.85 -4.89
CA LEU A 62 10.30 0.93 -4.30
C LEU A 62 9.97 -0.53 -4.62
N THR A 63 8.68 -0.87 -4.61
CA THR A 63 8.18 -2.22 -4.92
C THR A 63 8.18 -2.54 -6.42
N LEU A 64 8.49 -1.56 -7.28
CA LEU A 64 8.65 -1.77 -8.72
C LEU A 64 10.01 -2.37 -9.10
N LEU A 65 10.97 -2.40 -8.17
CA LEU A 65 12.30 -2.96 -8.39
C LEU A 65 12.28 -4.48 -8.16
N PRO A 66 12.34 -5.32 -9.21
CA PRO A 66 12.23 -6.78 -9.09
C PRO A 66 13.47 -7.46 -8.49
N ARG A 67 14.45 -6.69 -7.96
CA ARG A 67 15.76 -7.18 -7.49
C ARG A 67 15.93 -7.18 -5.98
N LEU A 68 14.97 -6.66 -5.23
CA LEU A 68 15.02 -6.67 -3.77
C LEU A 68 14.27 -7.92 -3.28
N ASN A 69 14.86 -8.60 -2.29
CA ASN A 69 14.35 -9.83 -1.68
C ASN A 69 12.82 -9.85 -1.59
N VAL A 70 12.18 -10.81 -2.27
CA VAL A 70 10.72 -10.94 -2.38
C VAL A 70 10.07 -10.86 -0.99
N LEU A 71 10.62 -11.55 0.01
CA LEU A 71 10.15 -11.54 1.39
C LEU A 71 10.09 -10.13 2.04
N ALA A 72 11.07 -9.28 1.76
CA ALA A 72 11.13 -7.94 2.34
C ALA A 72 10.08 -7.01 1.71
N LEU A 73 9.88 -7.11 0.40
CA LEU A 73 8.92 -6.27 -0.32
C LEU A 73 7.47 -6.66 0.00
N THR A 74 7.16 -7.96 0.07
CA THR A 74 5.80 -8.42 0.42
C THR A 74 5.41 -8.01 1.84
N SER A 75 6.38 -8.00 2.76
CA SER A 75 6.18 -7.55 4.14
C SER A 75 5.92 -6.04 4.23
N VAL A 76 6.63 -5.24 3.43
CA VAL A 76 6.42 -3.79 3.37
C VAL A 76 5.01 -3.46 2.87
N ASP A 77 4.51 -4.17 1.86
CA ASP A 77 3.15 -3.97 1.35
C ASP A 77 2.08 -4.28 2.41
N LEU A 78 2.30 -5.31 3.23
CA LEU A 78 1.38 -5.68 4.31
C LEU A 78 1.35 -4.63 5.42
N VAL A 79 2.53 -4.14 5.83
CA VAL A 79 2.62 -3.05 6.82
C VAL A 79 1.98 -1.77 6.28
N MET A 80 2.22 -1.44 5.01
CA MET A 80 1.60 -0.27 4.37
C MET A 80 0.08 -0.40 4.30
N SER A 81 -0.45 -1.59 4.02
CA SER A 81 -1.90 -1.82 4.06
C SER A 81 -2.48 -1.54 5.44
N LEU A 82 -1.85 -2.03 6.51
CA LEU A 82 -2.27 -1.76 7.89
C LEU A 82 -2.23 -0.26 8.23
N MET A 83 -1.20 0.47 7.76
CA MET A 83 -1.14 1.92 7.93
C MET A 83 -2.29 2.63 7.21
N TRP A 84 -2.62 2.21 5.98
CA TRP A 84 -3.77 2.76 5.23
C TRP A 84 -5.11 2.47 5.90
N TRP A 85 -5.27 1.28 6.50
CA TRP A 85 -6.44 0.97 7.33
C TRP A 85 -6.55 1.87 8.56
N ALA A 86 -5.43 2.15 9.23
CA ALA A 86 -5.40 3.09 10.35
C ALA A 86 -5.76 4.52 9.91
N VAL A 87 -5.25 4.97 8.76
CA VAL A 87 -5.63 6.27 8.16
C VAL A 87 -7.13 6.30 7.86
N PHE A 88 -7.67 5.26 7.22
CA PHE A 88 -9.09 5.14 6.95
C PHE A 88 -9.92 5.24 8.23
N GLY A 89 -9.58 4.46 9.27
CA GLY A 89 -10.29 4.50 10.55
C GLY A 89 -10.19 5.87 11.23
N LEU A 90 -9.04 6.53 11.12
CA LEU A 90 -8.82 7.86 11.68
C LEU A 90 -9.66 8.93 10.96
N LEU A 91 -9.71 8.89 9.63
CA LEU A 91 -10.53 9.79 8.81
C LEU A 91 -12.01 9.52 9.02
N PHE A 92 -12.43 8.25 9.03
CA PHE A 92 -13.82 7.86 9.26
C PHE A 92 -14.30 8.29 10.65
N ASN A 93 -13.47 8.13 11.68
CA ASN A 93 -13.76 8.65 13.01
C ASN A 93 -13.86 10.18 13.04
N PHE A 94 -13.20 10.88 12.12
CA PHE A 94 -13.34 12.32 11.96
C PHE A 94 -14.67 12.70 11.28
N LEU A 95 -15.17 11.89 10.32
CA LEU A 95 -16.53 12.06 9.75
C LEU A 95 -17.64 11.72 10.75
N GLY A 96 -17.42 10.72 11.63
CA GLY A 96 -18.43 10.17 12.54
C GLY A 96 -18.84 11.07 13.71
N PHE A 97 -18.15 12.19 13.93
CA PHE A 97 -18.62 13.26 14.79
C PHE A 97 -19.19 14.37 13.90
N PRO A 98 -20.50 14.35 13.55
CA PRO A 98 -21.13 15.56 13.07
C PRO A 98 -20.98 16.59 14.19
N PRO A 99 -20.28 17.70 13.96
CA PRO A 99 -20.38 18.79 14.89
C PRO A 99 -21.85 19.25 14.91
N ASP A 100 -22.42 19.48 16.09
CA ASP A 100 -23.76 20.06 16.27
C ASP A 100 -23.99 21.39 15.51
N TRP A 101 -22.97 21.98 14.87
CA TRP A 101 -23.07 23.16 14.02
C TRP A 101 -23.37 22.88 12.53
N VAL A 102 -23.22 21.63 12.05
CA VAL A 102 -23.42 21.26 10.63
C VAL A 102 -24.89 21.09 10.25
N ILE A 103 -25.80 20.94 11.22
CA ILE A 103 -27.24 20.78 10.95
C ILE A 103 -27.96 22.14 10.84
N LEU A 104 -27.30 23.27 11.14
CA LEU A 104 -27.96 24.59 11.17
C LEU A 104 -27.44 25.62 10.14
N THR A 105 -26.47 25.27 9.28
CA THR A 105 -25.83 26.25 8.37
C THR A 105 -25.86 25.82 6.91
N SER A 106 -27.06 25.55 6.41
CA SER A 106 -27.33 25.28 4.99
C SER A 106 -27.26 26.52 4.08
N ASN A 107 -26.33 27.47 4.29
CA ASN A 107 -26.28 28.73 3.52
C ASN A 107 -24.91 29.44 3.43
N THR A 108 -23.77 28.74 3.62
CA THR A 108 -22.46 29.35 3.37
C THR A 108 -21.51 28.37 2.69
N ASP A 109 -21.32 28.57 1.38
CA ASP A 109 -20.57 27.73 0.41
C ASP A 109 -19.12 27.39 0.78
N VAL A 110 -18.55 27.97 1.86
CA VAL A 110 -17.11 27.82 2.19
C VAL A 110 -16.82 26.60 3.09
N PHE A 111 -17.85 26.05 3.77
CA PHE A 111 -17.69 24.89 4.66
C PHE A 111 -18.14 23.56 4.03
N ASP A 112 -18.86 23.60 2.91
CA ASP A 112 -19.28 22.39 2.17
C ASP A 112 -18.07 21.70 1.53
N ASP A 113 -17.18 22.49 0.91
CA ASP A 113 -15.94 22.03 0.28
C ASP A 113 -15.07 21.16 1.21
N GLN A 114 -14.99 21.48 2.50
CA GLN A 114 -14.12 20.76 3.44
C GLN A 114 -14.64 19.36 3.77
N TYR A 115 -15.96 19.19 3.87
CA TYR A 115 -16.58 17.91 4.11
C TYR A 115 -16.46 17.00 2.89
N GLU A 116 -16.66 17.56 1.69
CA GLU A 116 -16.48 16.84 0.43
C GLU A 116 -15.01 16.42 0.21
N GLU A 117 -14.05 17.30 0.47
CA GLU A 117 -12.61 17.00 0.43
C GLU A 117 -12.26 15.85 1.40
N LEU A 118 -12.82 15.85 2.61
CA LEU A 118 -12.58 14.82 3.63
C LEU A 118 -13.20 13.46 3.25
N ASN A 119 -14.42 13.46 2.73
CA ASN A 119 -15.08 12.25 2.24
C ASN A 119 -14.29 11.63 1.07
N THR A 120 -13.79 12.50 0.18
CA THR A 120 -12.94 12.10 -0.95
C THR A 120 -11.64 11.46 -0.47
N MET A 121 -10.93 12.08 0.48
CA MET A 121 -9.72 11.50 1.07
C MET A 121 -10.00 10.13 1.72
N THR A 122 -11.12 9.99 2.41
CA THR A 122 -11.51 8.74 3.08
C THR A 122 -11.72 7.61 2.07
N ALA A 123 -12.39 7.90 0.95
CA ALA A 123 -12.59 6.94 -0.12
C ALA A 123 -11.27 6.50 -0.77
N PHE A 124 -10.37 7.44 -1.07
CA PHE A 124 -9.06 7.11 -1.64
C PHE A 124 -8.16 6.34 -0.67
N ALA A 125 -8.22 6.64 0.63
CA ALA A 125 -7.51 5.87 1.66
C ALA A 125 -8.01 4.42 1.72
N PHE A 126 -9.33 4.21 1.63
CA PHE A 126 -9.93 2.86 1.58
C PHE A 126 -9.49 2.07 0.33
N ILE A 127 -9.53 2.71 -0.84
CA ILE A 127 -9.07 2.09 -2.10
C ILE A 127 -7.59 1.74 -2.00
N SER A 128 -6.76 2.64 -1.47
CA SER A 128 -5.32 2.39 -1.27
C SER A 128 -5.07 1.20 -0.32
N ALA A 129 -5.84 1.09 0.77
CA ALA A 129 -5.77 -0.04 1.70
C ALA A 129 -6.10 -1.37 1.02
N MET A 130 -7.14 -1.39 0.19
CA MET A 130 -7.53 -2.56 -0.60
C MET A 130 -6.48 -2.93 -1.66
N LEU A 131 -5.97 -1.94 -2.40
CA LEU A 131 -4.99 -2.20 -3.47
C LEU A 131 -3.66 -2.73 -2.91
N THR A 132 -3.19 -2.19 -1.79
CA THR A 132 -1.97 -2.66 -1.13
C THR A 132 -2.13 -4.07 -0.56
N LEU A 133 -3.30 -4.38 0.00
CA LEU A 133 -3.63 -5.72 0.49
C LEU A 133 -3.69 -6.74 -0.64
N LEU A 134 -4.41 -6.44 -1.72
CA LEU A 134 -4.52 -7.33 -2.88
C LEU A 134 -3.14 -7.59 -3.49
N SER A 135 -2.31 -6.56 -3.61
CA SER A 135 -0.94 -6.70 -4.11
C SER A 135 -0.11 -7.66 -3.25
N SER A 136 -0.16 -7.51 -1.92
CA SER A 136 0.55 -8.40 -0.99
C SER A 136 0.07 -9.87 -1.11
N ILE A 137 -1.25 -10.08 -1.27
CA ILE A 137 -1.81 -11.42 -1.49
C ILE A 137 -1.31 -12.02 -2.81
N PHE A 138 -1.30 -11.24 -3.91
CA PHE A 138 -0.82 -11.72 -5.21
C PHE A 138 0.65 -12.11 -5.16
N ASP A 139 1.49 -11.30 -4.51
CA ASP A 139 2.92 -11.56 -4.39
C ASP A 139 3.18 -12.82 -3.53
N CYS A 140 2.49 -12.96 -2.40
CA CYS A 140 2.54 -14.16 -1.56
C CYS A 140 2.08 -15.43 -2.32
N PHE A 141 1.02 -15.30 -3.12
CA PHE A 141 0.51 -16.43 -3.89
C PHE A 141 1.50 -16.91 -4.96
N VAL A 142 2.20 -15.99 -5.64
CA VAL A 142 3.23 -16.35 -6.62
C VAL A 142 4.42 -17.04 -5.95
N ASP A 143 4.87 -16.53 -4.81
CA ASP A 143 6.00 -17.10 -4.06
C ASP A 143 5.72 -18.54 -3.61
N SER A 144 4.55 -18.78 -3.01
CA SER A 144 4.12 -20.12 -2.57
C SER A 144 4.01 -21.15 -3.71
N ARG A 145 3.82 -20.69 -4.96
CA ARG A 145 3.82 -21.57 -6.14
C ARG A 145 5.24 -21.86 -6.65
N GLY A 146 6.16 -20.93 -6.46
CA GLY A 146 7.58 -21.12 -6.77
C GLY A 146 8.18 -22.20 -5.88
N GLU A 147 8.00 -22.08 -4.56
CA GLU A 147 8.53 -23.01 -3.56
C GLU A 147 8.10 -24.46 -3.82
N LYS A 148 6.80 -24.69 -4.04
CA LYS A 148 6.26 -26.03 -4.37
C LYS A 148 6.86 -26.63 -5.64
N ARG A 149 7.33 -25.80 -6.57
CA ARG A 149 7.95 -26.28 -7.81
C ARG A 149 9.38 -26.71 -7.56
N TYR A 150 10.15 -25.95 -6.77
CA TYR A 150 11.50 -26.34 -6.34
C TYR A 150 11.50 -27.63 -5.52
N ASP A 151 10.59 -27.77 -4.56
CA ASP A 151 10.48 -29.00 -3.76
C ASP A 151 10.15 -30.24 -4.61
N ASN A 152 9.23 -30.09 -5.57
CA ASN A 152 8.88 -31.17 -6.49
C ASN A 152 10.03 -31.52 -7.44
N GLU A 153 10.85 -30.55 -7.85
CA GLU A 153 12.03 -30.76 -8.68
C GLU A 153 13.15 -31.45 -7.88
N MET A 154 13.39 -31.04 -6.62
CA MET A 154 14.31 -31.72 -5.69
C MET A 154 13.88 -33.16 -5.41
N ALA A 155 12.59 -33.40 -5.14
CA ALA A 155 12.05 -34.74 -4.91
C ALA A 155 12.15 -35.64 -6.16
N ARG A 156 12.12 -35.06 -7.36
CA ARG A 156 12.35 -35.79 -8.63
C ARG A 156 13.84 -36.06 -8.86
N ALA A 157 14.71 -35.07 -8.66
CA ALA A 157 16.16 -35.23 -8.80
C ALA A 157 16.71 -36.31 -7.86
N SER A 158 16.22 -36.35 -6.61
CA SER A 158 16.55 -37.41 -5.64
C SER A 158 16.10 -38.81 -6.11
N ARG A 159 14.94 -38.93 -6.78
CA ARG A 159 14.47 -40.23 -7.34
C ARG A 159 15.25 -40.68 -8.57
N THR A 160 15.73 -39.75 -9.40
CA THR A 160 16.45 -40.08 -10.64
C THR A 160 17.93 -40.37 -10.40
N GLY A 161 18.43 -40.18 -9.17
CA GLY A 161 19.84 -40.43 -8.81
C GLY A 161 20.82 -39.42 -9.40
N ASP A 162 20.30 -38.40 -10.09
CA ASP A 162 21.06 -37.31 -10.68
C ASP A 162 21.06 -36.15 -9.66
N MET A 163 21.80 -36.36 -8.57
CA MET A 163 22.09 -35.27 -7.64
C MET A 163 22.91 -34.24 -8.43
N PRO A 164 22.46 -32.97 -8.55
CA PRO A 164 23.36 -31.93 -9.04
C PRO A 164 24.52 -31.92 -8.06
N LYS A 165 25.71 -32.29 -8.57
CA LYS A 165 26.94 -32.25 -7.79
C LYS A 165 26.97 -30.91 -7.10
N GLU A 166 26.94 -31.00 -5.77
CA GLU A 166 27.44 -30.03 -4.81
C GLU A 166 28.54 -29.26 -5.52
N ARG A 167 28.19 -28.10 -6.06
CA ARG A 167 29.16 -27.29 -6.76
C ARG A 167 29.94 -26.64 -5.63
N ASP A 168 30.97 -27.37 -5.21
CA ASP A 168 32.23 -26.85 -4.73
C ASP A 168 32.36 -25.38 -5.16
N GLN A 169 32.38 -24.50 -4.16
CA GLN A 169 32.90 -23.11 -4.12
C GLN A 169 32.04 -22.30 -3.11
N ALA A 170 32.43 -22.09 -1.85
CA ALA A 170 33.80 -22.10 -1.33
C ALA A 170 34.81 -21.39 -2.26
N GLU A 171 34.34 -20.35 -2.98
CA GLU A 171 35.12 -19.23 -3.50
C GLU A 171 34.28 -18.02 -3.09
N THR A 172 34.66 -17.13 -2.18
CA THR A 172 35.97 -16.75 -1.67
C THR A 172 35.68 -15.96 -0.41
N SER A 173 36.30 -16.36 0.71
CA SER A 173 36.69 -15.39 1.72
C SER A 173 37.63 -14.40 1.04
N ASP A 174 37.18 -13.16 0.86
CA ASP A 174 37.93 -11.90 1.01
C ASP A 174 36.96 -10.71 0.93
#